data_AF-A0A6P2D2X2-F1
#
_entry.id   AF-A0A6P2D2X2-F1
#
_cell.length_a   1.000
_cell.length_b   1.000
_cell.length_c   1.000
_cell.angle_alpha   90.00
_cell.angle_beta   90.00
_cell.angle_gamma   90.00
#
_symmetry.space_group_name_H-M   'P 1'
#
loop_
_entity.id
_entity.type
_entity.pdbx_description
1 polymer ?
#
loop_
_entity_poly.entity_id
_entity_poly.type
_entity_poly.pdbx_seq_one_letter_code
_entity_poly.pdbx_strand_id
1 'polypeptide(L)'
;MPKIHAAFILILCATLIGAVFYVAWLLTLDGHALPSADDWKNFYSLVGVGIAAVSGIIGVWVSFRNLAAQAKTSVDVERVKKSLEKSVPAYGNLFASASRYYRSLAPLETGNFNIEVIENSEGKMKDVEGEIVFVDNDYEKLWFDFWQEARYIKEQSSKPLSPEERKHLWSVYVKSLSARLNKMKEVAKNTIRG
;
A
#
# COMPACT_ATOMS: atom_id res chain seq x y z
N MET A 1 -11.32 22.37 1.33
CA MET A 1 -12.40 22.72 0.36
C MET A 1 -13.79 22.08 0.55
N PRO A 2 -14.01 20.93 1.25
CA PRO A 2 -15.36 20.33 1.30
C PRO A 2 -16.39 21.15 2.10
N LYS A 3 -15.94 21.95 3.07
CA LYS A 3 -16.82 22.81 3.90
C LYS A 3 -17.51 23.92 3.10
N ILE A 4 -16.86 24.45 2.06
CA ILE A 4 -17.39 25.55 1.23
C ILE A 4 -18.55 25.07 0.34
N HIS A 5 -18.46 23.85 -0.18
CA HIS A 5 -19.50 23.27 -1.05
C HIS A 5 -20.75 22.89 -0.25
N ALA A 6 -20.58 22.35 0.96
CA ALA A 6 -21.70 22.05 1.85
C ALA A 6 -22.46 23.34 2.24
N ALA A 7 -21.74 24.43 2.52
CA ALA A 7 -22.34 25.72 2.81
C ALA A 7 -23.14 26.26 1.61
N PHE A 8 -22.61 26.17 0.39
CA PHE A 8 -23.30 26.64 -0.82
C PHE A 8 -24.60 25.85 -1.10
N ILE A 9 -24.59 24.52 -0.91
CA ILE A 9 -25.79 23.69 -1.06
C ILE A 9 -26.84 24.03 -0.01
N LEU A 10 -26.42 24.24 1.25
CA LEU A 10 -27.32 24.68 2.31
C LEU A 10 -27.94 26.05 2.01
N ILE A 11 -27.15 26.99 1.48
CA ILE A 11 -27.64 28.31 1.05
C ILE A 11 -28.65 28.15 -0.09
N LEU A 12 -28.37 27.35 -1.13
CA LEU A 12 -29.31 27.09 -2.22
C LEU A 12 -30.63 26.46 -1.73
N CYS A 13 -30.55 25.48 -0.85
CA CYS A 13 -31.72 24.86 -0.25
C CYS A 13 -32.52 25.86 0.59
N ALA A 14 -31.85 26.67 1.41
CA ALA A 14 -32.49 27.70 2.22
C ALA A 14 -33.17 28.78 1.36
N THR A 15 -32.54 29.20 0.26
CA THR A 15 -33.12 30.17 -0.68
C THR A 15 -34.35 29.61 -1.38
N LEU A 16 -34.33 28.34 -1.80
CA LEU A 16 -35.49 27.68 -2.42
C LEU A 16 -36.65 27.52 -1.43
N ILE A 17 -36.37 27.09 -0.20
CA ILE A 17 -37.38 27.00 0.86
C ILE A 17 -37.95 28.40 1.16
N GLY A 18 -37.09 29.41 1.30
CA GLY A 18 -37.49 30.79 1.52
C GLY A 18 -38.39 31.34 0.39
N ALA A 19 -38.07 31.04 -0.87
CA ALA A 19 -38.90 31.43 -2.01
C ALA A 19 -40.28 30.77 -1.98
N VAL A 20 -40.36 29.47 -1.63
CA VAL A 20 -41.64 28.75 -1.49
C VAL A 20 -42.49 29.35 -0.36
N PHE A 21 -41.88 29.60 0.81
CA PHE A 21 -42.57 30.24 1.94
C PHE A 21 -43.01 31.67 1.61
N TYR A 22 -42.19 32.43 0.88
CA TYR A 22 -42.52 33.79 0.46
C TYR A 22 -43.73 33.81 -0.50
N VAL A 23 -43.79 32.88 -1.45
CA VAL A 23 -44.96 32.74 -2.34
C VAL A 23 -46.20 32.32 -1.55
N ALA A 24 -46.07 31.35 -0.63
CA ALA A 24 -47.19 30.96 0.25
C ALA A 24 -47.69 32.13 1.11
N TRP A 25 -46.76 32.93 1.62
CA TRP A 25 -47.04 34.13 2.42
C TRP A 25 -47.76 35.20 1.58
N LEU A 26 -47.29 35.50 0.37
CA LEU A 26 -47.97 36.43 -0.54
C LEU A 26 -49.41 35.99 -0.85
N LEU A 27 -49.63 34.70 -1.10
CA LEU A 27 -50.97 34.15 -1.34
C LEU A 27 -51.91 34.25 -0.13
N THR A 28 -51.39 34.50 1.07
CA THR A 28 -52.19 34.65 2.31
C THR A 28 -52.33 36.09 2.79
N LEU A 29 -51.41 37.00 2.42
CA LEU A 29 -51.39 38.39 2.84
C LEU A 29 -52.11 39.36 1.90
N ASP A 30 -52.29 39.01 0.61
CA ASP A 30 -53.18 39.75 -0.29
C ASP A 30 -54.63 39.51 0.17
N GLY A 31 -54.99 40.21 1.26
CA GLY A 31 -56.30 40.17 1.84
C GLY A 31 -57.34 40.49 0.79
N HIS A 32 -58.18 39.51 0.47
CA HIS A 32 -59.63 39.60 0.30
C HIS A 32 -60.20 38.36 -0.43
N ALA A 33 -59.75 37.13 -0.10
CA ALA A 33 -60.50 35.88 -0.28
C ALA A 33 -59.69 34.71 0.29
N LEU A 34 -60.37 33.65 0.74
CA LEU A 34 -59.69 32.35 0.87
C LEU A 34 -59.14 31.97 -0.51
N PRO A 35 -57.88 31.49 -0.63
CA PRO A 35 -57.32 31.09 -1.92
C PRO A 35 -58.26 30.12 -2.62
N SER A 36 -58.50 30.34 -3.91
CA SER A 36 -59.35 29.45 -4.69
C SER A 36 -58.72 28.06 -4.80
N ALA A 37 -59.50 27.06 -5.17
CA ALA A 37 -58.98 25.72 -5.41
C ALA A 37 -57.85 25.71 -6.47
N ASP A 38 -57.91 26.63 -7.44
CA ASP A 38 -56.90 26.78 -8.48
C ASP A 38 -55.58 27.40 -7.96
N ASP A 39 -55.65 28.33 -7.00
CA ASP A 39 -54.46 28.92 -6.36
C ASP A 39 -53.68 27.86 -5.56
N TRP A 40 -54.40 27.01 -4.84
CA TRP A 40 -53.80 25.87 -4.14
C TRP A 40 -53.15 24.88 -5.11
N LYS A 41 -53.82 24.58 -6.24
CA LYS A 41 -53.27 23.69 -7.27
C LYS A 41 -51.96 24.24 -7.86
N ASN A 42 -51.92 25.55 -8.14
CA ASN A 42 -50.71 26.22 -8.64
C ASN A 42 -49.58 26.21 -7.61
N PHE A 43 -49.90 26.46 -6.34
CA PHE A 43 -48.93 26.36 -5.24
C PHE A 43 -48.34 24.95 -5.12
N TYR A 44 -49.19 23.91 -5.06
CA TYR A 44 -48.71 22.52 -4.97
C TYR A 44 -47.86 22.12 -6.19
N SER A 45 -48.22 22.59 -7.39
CA SER A 45 -47.42 22.38 -8.59
C SER A 45 -46.04 23.05 -8.46
N LEU A 46 -45.98 24.29 -7.98
CA LEU A 46 -44.71 25.02 -7.77
C LEU A 46 -43.84 24.33 -6.71
N VAL A 47 -44.43 23.90 -5.59
CA VAL A 47 -43.74 23.15 -4.53
C VAL A 47 -43.21 21.82 -5.09
N GLY A 48 -44.00 21.10 -5.88
CA GLY A 48 -43.59 19.85 -6.51
C GLY A 48 -42.36 20.04 -7.41
N VAL A 49 -42.35 21.09 -8.25
CA VAL A 49 -41.21 21.45 -9.09
C VAL A 49 -39.98 21.82 -8.24
N GLY A 50 -40.18 22.60 -7.17
CA GLY A 50 -39.11 22.97 -6.25
C GLY A 50 -38.45 21.79 -5.56
N ILE A 51 -39.25 20.84 -5.04
CA ILE A 51 -38.76 19.61 -4.42
C ILE A 51 -38.00 18.77 -5.44
N ALA A 52 -38.54 18.59 -6.66
CA ALA A 52 -37.86 17.84 -7.71
C ALA A 52 -36.50 18.44 -8.07
N ALA A 53 -36.39 19.77 -8.15
CA ALA A 53 -35.13 20.46 -8.41
C ALA A 53 -34.10 20.25 -7.29
N VAL A 54 -34.50 20.37 -6.02
CA VAL A 54 -33.62 20.11 -4.86
C VAL A 54 -33.15 18.65 -4.85
N SER A 55 -34.06 17.70 -5.07
CA SER A 55 -33.72 16.28 -5.16
C SER A 55 -32.72 15.99 -6.28
N GLY A 56 -32.86 16.64 -7.44
CA GLY A 56 -31.90 16.54 -8.54
C GLY A 56 -30.50 17.03 -8.17
N ILE A 57 -30.40 18.20 -7.53
CA ILE A 57 -29.12 18.78 -7.07
C ILE A 57 -28.45 17.86 -6.04
N ILE A 58 -29.22 17.33 -5.07
CA ILE A 58 -28.71 16.38 -4.08
C ILE A 58 -28.22 15.10 -4.78
N GLY A 59 -28.97 14.57 -5.75
CA GLY A 59 -28.58 13.38 -6.51
C GLY A 59 -27.27 13.56 -7.26
N VAL A 60 -27.09 14.71 -7.94
CA VAL A 60 -25.83 15.06 -8.61
C VAL A 60 -24.68 15.17 -7.61
N TRP A 61 -24.91 15.80 -6.45
CA TRP A 61 -23.89 15.95 -5.42
C TRP A 61 -23.44 14.61 -4.81
N VAL A 62 -24.39 13.74 -4.48
CA VAL A 62 -24.09 12.38 -3.98
C VAL A 62 -23.30 11.60 -5.03
N SER A 63 -23.72 11.66 -6.29
CA SER A 63 -23.03 11.01 -7.41
C SER A 63 -21.59 11.52 -7.56
N PHE A 64 -21.39 12.83 -7.48
CA PHE A 64 -20.06 13.45 -7.53
C PHE A 64 -19.17 13.01 -6.35
N ARG A 65 -19.71 12.94 -5.13
CA ARG A 65 -18.95 12.43 -3.97
C ARG A 65 -18.57 10.97 -4.10
N ASN A 66 -19.48 10.14 -4.62
CA ASN A 66 -19.19 8.73 -4.85
C ASN A 66 -18.11 8.56 -5.92
N LEU A 67 -18.19 9.31 -7.03
CA LEU A 67 -17.15 9.31 -8.07
C LEU A 67 -15.80 9.80 -7.53
N ALA A 68 -15.77 10.88 -6.74
CA ALA A 68 -14.54 11.39 -6.14
C ALA A 68 -13.93 10.41 -5.14
N ALA A 69 -14.76 9.73 -4.33
CA ALA A 69 -14.31 8.67 -3.43
C ALA A 69 -13.76 7.47 -4.20
N GLN A 70 -14.45 7.02 -5.26
CA GLN A 70 -13.98 5.94 -6.13
C GLN A 70 -12.66 6.30 -6.82
N ALA A 71 -12.52 7.53 -7.33
CA ALA A 71 -11.29 8.01 -7.96
C ALA A 71 -10.11 8.08 -6.98
N LYS A 72 -10.35 8.49 -5.73
CA LYS A 72 -9.30 8.46 -4.69
C LYS A 72 -8.89 7.02 -4.39
N THR A 73 -9.86 6.14 -4.18
CA THR A 73 -9.60 4.72 -3.91
C THR A 73 -8.86 4.05 -5.07
N SER A 74 -9.19 4.36 -6.33
CA SER A 74 -8.48 3.78 -7.48
C SER A 74 -7.03 4.22 -7.54
N VAL A 75 -6.74 5.50 -7.30
CA VAL A 75 -5.36 6.02 -7.24
C VAL A 75 -4.57 5.40 -6.10
N ASP A 76 -5.17 5.28 -4.91
CA ASP A 76 -4.50 4.67 -3.76
C ASP A 76 -4.25 3.16 -4.00
N VAL A 77 -5.20 2.44 -4.58
CA VAL A 77 -5.04 1.04 -5.00
C VAL A 77 -3.95 0.89 -6.04
N GLU A 78 -3.88 1.78 -7.05
CA GLU A 78 -2.84 1.73 -8.07
C GLU A 78 -1.44 2.00 -7.47
N ARG A 79 -1.35 2.94 -6.52
CA ARG A 79 -0.10 3.23 -5.80
C ARG A 79 0.35 2.02 -4.99
N VAL A 80 -0.56 1.41 -4.22
CA VAL A 80 -0.27 0.21 -3.43
C VAL A 80 0.14 -0.94 -4.34
N LYS A 81 -0.59 -1.18 -5.43
CA LYS A 81 -0.25 -2.20 -6.42
C LYS A 81 1.16 -2.01 -6.99
N LYS A 82 1.51 -0.80 -7.43
CA LYS A 82 2.86 -0.48 -7.93
C LYS A 82 3.95 -0.70 -6.88
N SER A 83 3.63 -0.46 -5.61
CA SER A 83 4.55 -0.73 -4.49
C SER A 83 4.75 -2.24 -4.29
N LEU A 84 3.66 -3.03 -4.28
CA LEU A 84 3.71 -4.48 -4.17
C LEU A 84 4.43 -5.15 -5.35
N GLU A 85 4.22 -4.65 -6.57
CA GLU A 85 4.88 -5.13 -7.79
C GLU A 85 6.41 -5.06 -7.71
N LYS A 86 6.97 -4.12 -6.93
CA LYS A 86 8.41 -4.00 -6.69
C LYS A 86 8.86 -4.76 -5.45
N SER A 87 8.06 -4.70 -4.39
CA SER A 87 8.41 -5.28 -3.10
C SER A 87 8.45 -6.80 -3.15
N VAL A 88 7.44 -7.46 -3.71
CA VAL A 88 7.36 -8.93 -3.75
C VAL A 88 8.55 -9.59 -4.46
N PRO A 89 8.96 -9.14 -5.67
CA PRO A 89 10.18 -9.65 -6.30
C PRO A 89 11.44 -9.39 -5.48
N ALA A 90 11.54 -8.24 -4.80
CA ALA A 90 12.71 -7.89 -3.98
C ALA A 90 12.96 -8.90 -2.85
N TYR A 91 11.93 -9.27 -2.09
CA TYR A 91 12.05 -10.32 -1.06
C TYR A 91 12.56 -11.64 -1.67
N GLY A 92 12.00 -12.04 -2.82
CA GLY A 92 12.35 -13.27 -3.50
C GLY A 92 13.79 -13.31 -4.01
N ASN A 93 14.24 -12.24 -4.66
CA ASN A 93 15.59 -12.10 -5.20
C ASN A 93 16.65 -12.02 -4.11
N LEU A 94 16.43 -11.21 -3.06
CA LEU A 94 17.30 -11.14 -1.88
C LEU A 94 17.42 -12.49 -1.16
N PHE A 95 16.31 -13.23 -1.02
CA PHE A 95 16.34 -14.57 -0.44
C PHE A 95 17.07 -15.58 -1.35
N ALA A 96 16.84 -15.51 -2.66
CA ALA A 96 17.45 -16.41 -3.63
C ALA A 96 18.97 -16.23 -3.71
N SER A 97 19.47 -14.99 -3.69
CA SER A 97 20.91 -14.70 -3.65
C SER A 97 21.53 -15.19 -2.34
N ALA A 98 20.90 -14.92 -1.20
CA ALA A 98 21.35 -15.41 0.11
C ALA A 98 21.43 -16.94 0.16
N SER A 99 20.40 -17.62 -0.38
CA SER A 99 20.38 -19.08 -0.48
C SER A 99 21.50 -19.65 -1.36
N ARG A 100 21.79 -18.99 -2.49
CA ARG A 100 22.91 -19.38 -3.36
C ARG A 100 24.25 -19.19 -2.65
N TYR A 101 24.42 -18.06 -1.95
CA TYR A 101 25.65 -17.78 -1.22
C TYR A 101 25.87 -18.77 -0.08
N TYR A 102 24.84 -19.08 0.70
CA TYR A 102 24.88 -20.15 1.70
C TYR A 102 25.32 -21.49 1.10
N ARG A 103 24.76 -21.89 -0.05
CA ARG A 103 25.12 -23.15 -0.72
C ARG A 103 26.55 -23.16 -1.24
N SER A 104 27.08 -22.01 -1.66
CA SER A 104 28.48 -21.89 -2.07
C SER A 104 29.47 -22.06 -0.91
N LEU A 105 29.03 -21.79 0.33
CA LEU A 105 29.83 -22.00 1.54
C LEU A 105 29.76 -23.44 2.05
N ALA A 106 28.68 -24.18 1.76
CA ALA A 106 28.49 -25.56 2.23
C ALA A 106 29.66 -26.55 1.94
N PRO A 107 30.40 -26.46 0.80
CA PRO A 107 31.58 -27.30 0.56
C PRO A 107 32.68 -27.22 1.62
N LEU A 108 32.70 -26.19 2.48
CA LEU A 108 33.58 -26.11 3.65
C LEU A 108 33.44 -27.32 4.57
N GLU A 109 32.26 -27.94 4.65
CA GLU A 109 32.00 -29.17 5.41
C GLU A 109 32.85 -30.36 4.94
N THR A 110 33.22 -30.36 3.67
CA THR A 110 34.03 -31.42 3.06
C THR A 110 35.50 -31.04 2.91
N GLY A 111 35.86 -29.78 3.21
CA GLY A 111 37.18 -29.22 2.95
C GLY A 111 37.41 -28.80 1.48
N ASN A 112 36.43 -29.02 0.60
CA ASN A 112 36.47 -28.68 -0.83
C ASN A 112 36.15 -27.19 -1.06
N PHE A 113 36.94 -26.32 -0.43
CA PHE A 113 36.78 -24.88 -0.55
C PHE A 113 37.19 -24.40 -1.95
N ASN A 114 36.27 -23.73 -2.64
CA ASN A 114 36.54 -23.06 -3.90
C ASN A 114 36.15 -21.58 -3.78
N ILE A 115 37.16 -20.71 -3.70
CA ILE A 115 36.97 -19.26 -3.53
C ILE A 115 36.24 -18.63 -4.73
N GLU A 116 36.51 -19.06 -5.95
CA GLU A 116 35.92 -18.48 -7.16
C GLU A 116 34.39 -18.67 -7.19
N VAL A 117 33.91 -19.84 -6.75
CA VAL A 117 32.47 -20.14 -6.65
C VAL A 117 31.78 -19.24 -5.62
N ILE A 118 32.47 -18.98 -4.51
CA ILE A 118 31.97 -18.13 -3.42
C ILE A 118 31.98 -16.66 -3.85
N GLU A 119 33.04 -16.19 -4.51
CA GLU A 119 33.12 -14.83 -5.05
C GLU A 119 32.06 -14.56 -6.12
N ASN A 120 31.80 -15.51 -7.01
CA ASN A 120 30.70 -15.41 -7.97
C ASN A 120 29.34 -15.30 -7.25
N SER A 121 29.12 -16.12 -6.23
CA SER A 121 27.88 -16.09 -5.44
C SER A 121 27.72 -14.79 -4.63
N GLU A 122 28.82 -14.23 -4.11
CA GLU A 122 28.82 -12.90 -3.49
C GLU A 122 28.55 -11.78 -4.51
N GLY A 123 29.04 -11.91 -5.74
CA GLY A 123 28.66 -11.02 -6.85
C GLY A 123 27.14 -10.97 -7.02
N LYS A 124 26.46 -12.12 -6.93
CA LYS A 124 24.99 -12.19 -6.96
C LYS A 124 24.30 -11.56 -5.75
N MET A 125 24.95 -11.48 -4.60
CA MET A 125 24.44 -10.71 -3.45
C MET A 125 24.51 -9.21 -3.75
N LYS A 126 25.63 -8.73 -4.30
CA LYS A 126 25.82 -7.32 -4.69
C LYS A 126 24.86 -6.89 -5.80
N ASP A 127 24.64 -7.75 -6.79
CA ASP A 127 23.72 -7.48 -7.91
C ASP A 127 22.30 -7.14 -7.43
N VAL A 128 21.86 -7.69 -6.28
CA VAL A 128 20.51 -7.47 -5.72
C VAL A 128 20.49 -6.53 -4.51
N GLU A 129 21.61 -5.96 -4.10
CA GLU A 129 21.70 -5.07 -2.93
C GLU A 129 20.78 -3.84 -3.08
N GLY A 130 20.65 -3.32 -4.31
CA GLY A 130 19.76 -2.20 -4.59
C GLY A 130 18.27 -2.48 -4.33
N GLU A 131 17.87 -3.75 -4.21
CA GLU A 131 16.48 -4.13 -3.94
C GLU A 131 16.07 -3.95 -2.47
N ILE A 132 17.04 -3.70 -1.58
CA ILE A 132 16.81 -3.45 -0.16
C ILE A 132 15.87 -2.26 0.06
N VAL A 133 15.87 -1.27 -0.84
CA VAL A 133 14.98 -0.10 -0.74
C VAL A 133 13.48 -0.44 -0.89
N PHE A 134 13.15 -1.67 -1.31
CA PHE A 134 11.78 -2.13 -1.52
C PHE A 134 11.29 -3.12 -0.46
N VAL A 135 12.10 -3.41 0.57
CA VAL A 135 11.72 -4.27 1.70
C VAL A 135 11.56 -3.46 2.98
N ASP A 136 10.95 -4.07 3.99
CA ASP A 136 10.87 -3.48 5.32
C ASP A 136 12.24 -3.51 6.06
N ASN A 137 12.38 -2.63 7.05
CA ASN A 137 13.60 -2.48 7.84
C ASN A 137 14.01 -3.76 8.59
N ASP A 138 13.04 -4.61 8.96
CA ASP A 138 13.32 -5.85 9.68
C ASP A 138 13.98 -6.88 8.74
N TYR A 139 13.50 -6.98 7.50
CA TYR A 139 14.07 -7.82 6.47
C TYR A 139 15.42 -7.32 5.98
N GLU A 140 15.56 -5.99 5.81
CA GLU A 140 16.84 -5.34 5.54
C GLU A 140 17.89 -5.76 6.57
N LYS A 141 17.57 -5.62 7.86
CA LYS A 141 18.48 -6.02 8.95
C LYS A 141 18.81 -7.51 8.90
N LEU A 142 17.84 -8.37 8.65
CA LEU A 142 18.07 -9.82 8.51
C LEU A 142 19.02 -10.14 7.36
N TRP A 143 18.89 -9.44 6.24
CA TRP A 143 19.73 -9.64 5.06
C TRP A 143 21.17 -9.20 5.33
N PHE A 144 21.38 -8.01 5.92
CA PHE A 144 22.71 -7.52 6.27
C PHE A 144 23.40 -8.40 7.32
N ASP A 145 22.66 -8.80 8.35
CA ASP A 145 23.17 -9.71 9.38
C ASP A 145 23.65 -11.04 8.77
N PHE A 146 22.86 -11.63 7.86
CA PHE A 146 23.23 -12.84 7.13
C PHE A 146 24.47 -12.60 6.27
N TRP A 147 24.50 -11.50 5.51
CA TRP A 147 25.58 -11.23 4.57
C TRP A 147 26.91 -10.98 5.30
N GLN A 148 26.89 -10.24 6.40
CA GLN A 148 28.07 -9.96 7.20
C GLN A 148 28.67 -11.25 7.79
N GLU A 149 27.83 -12.13 8.34
CA GLU A 149 28.27 -13.43 8.87
C GLU A 149 28.83 -14.33 7.77
N ALA A 150 28.14 -14.42 6.62
CA ALA A 150 28.62 -15.18 5.46
C ALA A 150 29.96 -14.65 4.92
N ARG A 151 30.14 -13.32 4.87
CA ARG A 151 31.40 -12.68 4.47
C ARG A 151 32.52 -12.97 5.46
N TYR A 152 32.23 -12.93 6.76
CA TYR A 152 33.21 -13.30 7.77
C TYR A 152 33.69 -14.74 7.57
N ILE A 153 32.78 -15.69 7.34
CA ILE A 153 33.14 -17.10 7.08
C ILE A 153 34.04 -17.19 5.84
N LYS A 154 33.67 -16.53 4.74
CA LYS A 154 34.50 -16.45 3.52
C LYS A 154 35.91 -15.94 3.86
N GLU A 155 36.00 -14.77 4.49
CA GLU A 155 37.27 -14.11 4.83
C GLU A 155 38.16 -14.99 5.73
N GLN A 156 37.59 -15.71 6.70
CA GLN A 156 38.35 -16.67 7.50
C GLN A 156 38.77 -17.89 6.67
N SER A 157 37.89 -18.43 5.85
CA SER A 157 38.17 -19.62 5.04
C SER A 157 39.20 -19.42 3.92
N SER A 158 39.36 -18.18 3.44
CA SER A 158 40.38 -17.78 2.46
C SER A 158 41.80 -17.76 3.02
N LYS A 159 41.96 -17.83 4.35
CA LYS A 159 43.28 -17.94 4.99
C LYS A 159 43.89 -19.32 4.73
N PRO A 160 45.23 -19.47 4.86
CA PRO A 160 45.89 -20.78 4.78
C PRO A 160 45.50 -21.65 5.98
N LEU A 161 44.34 -22.31 5.86
CA LEU A 161 43.77 -23.24 6.83
C LEU A 161 43.82 -24.66 6.27
N SER A 162 44.06 -25.62 7.16
CA SER A 162 43.87 -27.04 6.89
C SER A 162 42.41 -27.37 6.59
N PRO A 163 42.12 -28.50 5.90
CA PRO A 163 40.76 -28.97 5.69
C PRO A 163 39.95 -29.11 7.00
N GLU A 164 40.59 -29.56 8.07
CA GLU A 164 39.99 -29.77 9.40
C GLU A 164 39.59 -28.44 10.05
N GLU A 165 40.45 -27.42 9.96
CA GLU A 165 40.15 -26.07 10.47
C GLU A 165 38.99 -25.43 9.72
N ARG A 166 38.89 -25.63 8.40
CA ARG A 166 37.75 -25.16 7.59
C ARG A 166 36.44 -25.85 7.96
N LYS A 167 36.48 -27.17 8.18
CA LYS A 167 35.32 -27.93 8.67
C LYS A 167 34.88 -27.44 10.04
N HIS A 168 35.83 -27.19 10.94
CA HIS A 168 35.55 -26.65 12.26
C HIS A 168 34.90 -25.27 12.16
N LEU A 169 35.47 -24.36 11.36
CA LEU A 169 34.89 -23.04 11.08
C LEU A 169 33.43 -23.16 10.61
N TRP A 170 33.16 -24.00 9.61
CA TRP A 170 31.79 -24.23 9.15
C TRP A 170 30.88 -24.74 10.26
N SER A 171 31.31 -25.71 11.06
CA SER A 171 30.51 -26.30 12.13
C SER A 171 30.09 -25.29 13.21
N VAL A 172 30.92 -24.26 13.46
CA VAL A 172 30.64 -23.20 14.43
C VAL A 172 29.54 -22.27 13.91
N TYR A 173 29.61 -21.86 12.65
CA TYR A 173 28.73 -20.82 12.10
C TYR A 173 27.51 -21.33 11.31
N VAL A 174 27.50 -22.60 10.88
CA VAL A 174 26.41 -23.13 10.03
C VAL A 174 25.03 -23.03 10.70
N LYS A 175 24.96 -23.22 12.02
CA LYS A 175 23.70 -23.18 12.77
C LYS A 175 23.09 -21.77 12.79
N SER A 176 23.89 -20.75 13.12
CA SER A 176 23.44 -19.36 13.13
C SER A 176 23.10 -18.88 11.73
N LEU A 177 23.96 -19.18 10.75
CA LEU A 177 23.76 -18.79 9.36
C LEU A 177 22.49 -19.43 8.77
N SER A 178 22.27 -20.72 9.01
CA SER A 178 21.05 -21.44 8.61
C SER A 178 19.80 -20.87 9.30
N ALA A 179 19.88 -20.54 10.59
CA ALA A 179 18.77 -19.91 11.31
C ALA A 179 18.38 -18.55 10.70
N ARG A 180 19.35 -17.71 10.35
CA ARG A 180 19.10 -16.42 9.66
C ARG A 180 18.46 -16.63 8.29
N LEU A 181 18.99 -17.56 7.49
CA LEU A 181 18.45 -17.87 6.16
C LEU A 181 17.00 -18.39 6.25
N ASN A 182 16.71 -19.26 7.22
CA ASN A 182 15.36 -19.76 7.46
C ASN A 182 14.41 -18.63 7.91
N LYS A 183 14.88 -17.70 8.74
CA LYS A 183 14.08 -16.53 9.12
C LYS A 183 13.76 -15.63 7.93
N MET A 184 14.74 -15.38 7.06
CA MET A 184 14.51 -14.66 5.79
C MET A 184 13.46 -15.39 4.93
N LYS A 185 13.56 -16.72 4.79
CA LYS A 185 12.58 -17.52 4.05
C LYS A 185 11.16 -17.35 4.57
N GLU A 186 10.98 -17.42 5.89
CA GLU A 186 9.65 -17.29 6.50
C GLU A 186 9.06 -15.88 6.32
N VAL A 187 9.88 -14.83 6.49
CA VAL A 187 9.41 -13.45 6.25
C VAL A 187 9.04 -13.27 4.78
N ALA A 188 9.92 -13.65 3.84
CA ALA A 188 9.64 -13.54 2.41
C ALA A 188 8.35 -14.30 2.02
N LYS A 189 8.16 -15.52 2.53
CA LYS A 189 6.96 -16.32 2.28
C LYS A 189 5.69 -15.69 2.84
N ASN A 190 5.76 -15.06 4.02
CA ASN A 190 4.62 -14.38 4.62
C ASN A 190 4.25 -13.12 3.82
N THR A 191 5.24 -12.35 3.36
CA THR A 191 5.02 -11.18 2.49
C THR A 191 4.42 -11.55 1.13
N ILE A 192 4.79 -12.69 0.56
CA ILE A 192 4.23 -13.17 -0.72
C ILE A 192 2.76 -13.64 -0.58
N ARG A 193 2.36 -14.10 0.62
CA ARG A 193 1.03 -14.66 0.88
C ARG A 193 0.00 -13.66 1.39
N GLY A 194 0.45 -12.56 1.99
CA GLY A 194 -0.39 -11.48 2.48
C GLY A 194 -0.87 -10.57 1.36
#